data_AF-A0A0F2QMZ8-F1
#
_entry.id   AF-A0A0F2QMZ8-F1
#
_cell.length_a   1.000
_cell.length_b   1.000
_cell.length_c   1.000
_cell.angle_alpha   90.00
_cell.angle_beta   90.00
_cell.angle_gamma   90.00
#
_symmetry.space_group_name_H-M   'P 1'
#
loop_
_entity.id
_entity.type
_entity.pdbx_description
1 polymer ?
#
loop_
_entity_poly.entity_id
_entity_poly.type
_entity_poly.pdbx_seq_one_letter_code
_entity_poly.pdbx_strand_id
1 'polypeptide(L)' 'MCMPIDDAAMLCWLISQLRVIEAWQDELASRPDADLLQVERLERHHAWLHEELARLRPLRRAA' A
#
# COMPACT_ATOMS: atom_id res chain seq x y z
N MET A 1 -8.87 -3.94 -25.40
CA MET A 1 -8.73 -2.49 -25.12
C MET A 1 -8.48 -2.36 -23.63
N CYS A 2 -7.29 -1.95 -23.20
CA CYS A 2 -7.07 -1.58 -21.81
C CYS A 2 -7.80 -0.25 -21.59
N MET A 3 -8.78 -0.22 -20.68
CA MET A 3 -9.35 1.05 -20.23
C MET A 3 -8.20 1.88 -19.65
N PRO A 4 -8.04 3.16 -20.05
CA PRO A 4 -7.10 4.04 -19.37
C PRO A 4 -7.62 4.16 -17.94
N ILE A 5 -6.93 3.49 -17.02
CA ILE A 5 -7.11 3.74 -15.62
C ILE A 5 -6.75 5.22 -15.45
N ASP A 6 -7.66 6.00 -14.89
CA ASP A 6 -7.34 7.36 -14.48
C ASP A 6 -6.22 7.25 -13.42
N ASP A 7 -5.02 7.67 -13.82
CA ASP A 7 -3.82 7.59 -12.98
C ASP A 7 -4.03 8.28 -11.62
N ALA A 8 -4.92 9.28 -11.54
CA ALA A 8 -5.28 9.92 -10.28
C ALA A 8 -6.18 9.03 -9.41
N ALA A 9 -7.16 8.34 -10.00
CA ALA A 9 -8.02 7.40 -9.27
C ALA A 9 -7.22 6.20 -8.76
N MET A 10 -6.29 5.68 -9.58
CA MET A 10 -5.38 4.61 -9.18
C MET A 10 -4.45 5.05 -8.05
N LEU A 11 -3.87 6.24 -8.13
CA LEU A 11 -3.02 6.76 -7.06
C LEU A 11 -3.80 6.97 -5.76
N CYS A 12 -5.03 7.50 -5.83
CA CYS A 12 -5.91 7.60 -4.67
C CYS A 12 -6.24 6.21 -4.09
N TRP A 13 -6.49 5.22 -4.94
CA TRP A 13 -6.74 3.85 -4.50
C TRP A 13 -5.51 3.26 -3.82
N LEU A 14 -4.31 3.38 -4.40
CA LEU A 14 -3.05 2.90 -3.80
C LEU A 14 -2.75 3.58 -2.45
N ILE A 15 -2.99 4.89 -2.32
CA ILE A 15 -2.85 5.60 -1.04
C ILE A 15 -3.85 5.06 -0.01
N SER A 16 -5.06 4.72 -0.44
CA SER A 16 -6.07 4.12 0.43
C SER A 16 -5.66 2.71 0.87
N GLN A 17 -5.07 1.91 -0.03
CA GLN A 17 -4.55 0.59 0.32
C GLN A 17 -3.43 0.68 1.36
N LEU A 18 -2.56 1.70 1.29
CA LEU A 18 -1.50 1.89 2.28
C LEU A 18 -2.08 2.06 3.69
N ARG A 19 -3.13 2.88 3.83
CA ARG A 19 -3.82 3.09 5.11
C ARG A 19 -4.48 1.83 5.66
N VAL A 20 -5.02 0.98 4.78
CA VAL A 20 -5.60 -0.30 5.19
C VAL A 20 -4.52 -1.23 5.74
N ILE A 21 -3.36 -1.25 5.10
CA ILE A 21 -2.22 -2.05 5.55
C ILE A 21 -1.68 -1.56 6.89
N GLU A 22 -1.55 -0.25 7.07
CA GLU A 22 -1.17 0.37 8.35
C GLU A 22 -2.15 -0.05 9.47
N ALA A 23 -3.46 0.00 9.21
CA ALA A 23 -4.47 -0.44 10.17
C ALA A 23 -4.36 -1.94 10.51
N TRP A 24 -4.02 -2.79 9.53
CA TRP A 24 -3.76 -4.21 9.77
C TRP A 24 -2.47 -4.46 10.57
N GLN A 25 -1.45 -3.62 10.41
CA GLN A 25 -0.24 -3.69 11.23
C GLN A 25 -0.54 -3.36 12.69
N ASP A 26 -1.32 -2.29 12.94
CA ASP A 26 -1.78 -1.93 14.28
C ASP A 26 -2.61 -3.04 14.91
N GLU A 27 -3.50 -3.66 14.14
CA GLU A 27 -4.32 -4.78 14.60
C GLU A 27 -3.46 -6.01 14.95
N LEU A 28 -2.48 -6.37 14.12
CA LEU A 28 -1.56 -7.46 14.41
C LEU A 28 -0.69 -7.18 15.64
N ALA A 29 -0.21 -5.95 15.81
CA ALA A 29 0.58 -5.55 16.96
C ALA A 29 -0.19 -5.66 18.29
N SER A 30 -1.53 -5.55 18.23
CA SER A 30 -2.41 -5.72 19.39
C SER A 30 -2.63 -7.19 19.80
N ARG A 31 -2.22 -8.15 18.97
CA ARG A 31 -2.48 -9.58 19.18
C ARG A 31 -1.22 -10.30 19.71
N PRO A 32 -1.26 -10.92 20.90
CA PRO A 32 -0.09 -11.58 21.49
C PRO A 32 0.28 -12.89 20.77
N ASP A 33 -0.61 -13.45 19.97
CA ASP A 33 -0.49 -14.68 19.19
C ASP A 33 -0.38 -14.42 17.68
N ALA A 34 -0.03 -13.19 17.28
CA ALA A 34 0.15 -12.83 15.89
C ALA A 34 1.17 -13.75 15.20
N ASP A 35 0.75 -14.35 14.09
CA ASP A 35 1.60 -15.20 13.26
C ASP A 35 2.72 -14.39 12.62
N LEU A 36 3.98 -14.69 12.98
CA LEU A 36 5.17 -14.01 12.47
C LEU A 36 5.21 -13.99 10.94
N LEU A 37 4.74 -15.05 10.28
CA LEU A 37 4.70 -15.10 8.82
C LEU A 37 3.72 -14.08 8.25
N GLN A 38 2.59 -13.84 8.93
CA GLN A 38 1.61 -12.83 8.51
C GLN A 38 2.16 -11.42 8.73
N VAL A 39 2.86 -11.18 9.84
CA VAL A 39 3.54 -9.91 10.11
C VAL A 39 4.57 -9.61 9.02
N GLU A 40 5.49 -10.54 8.73
CA GLU A 40 6.51 -10.34 7.70
C GLU A 40 5.91 -10.10 6.30
N ARG A 41 4.84 -10.81 5.95
CA ARG A 41 4.15 -10.61 4.67
C ARG A 41 3.53 -9.23 4.58
N LEU A 42 2.93 -8.76 5.66
CA LEU A 42 2.29 -7.45 5.71
C LEU A 42 3.33 -6.32 5.64
N GLU A 43 4.43 -6.44 6.38
CA GLU A 43 5.55 -5.50 6.33
C GLU A 43 6.16 -5.41 4.93
N ARG A 44 6.38 -6.56 4.27
CA ARG A 44 6.89 -6.58 2.90
C ARG A 44 5.93 -5.92 1.92
N HIS A 45 4.62 -6.14 2.08
CA HIS A 45 3.61 -5.50 1.25
C HIS A 45 3.57 -3.99 1.47
N HIS A 46 3.62 -3.55 2.74
CA HIS A 46 3.70 -2.14 3.10
C HIS A 46 4.90 -1.46 2.45
N ALA A 47 6.09 -2.05 2.59
CA ALA A 47 7.33 -1.53 2.00
C ALA A 47 7.23 -1.41 0.47
N TRP A 48 6.77 -2.47 -0.19
CA TRP A 48 6.59 -2.47 -1.64
C TRP A 48 5.63 -1.36 -2.10
N LEU A 49 4.47 -1.22 -1.46
CA LEU A 49 3.48 -0.21 -1.83
C LEU A 49 3.98 1.22 -1.58
N HIS A 50 4.78 1.41 -0.53
CA HIS A 50 5.39 2.69 -0.23
C HIS A 50 6.40 3.10 -1.31
N GLU A 51 7.26 2.18 -1.75
CA GLU A 51 8.20 2.38 -2.85
C GLU A 51 7.48 2.65 -4.18
N GLU A 52 6.40 1.91 -4.46
CA GLU A 52 5.58 2.07 -5.64
C GLU A 52 4.97 3.48 -5.69
N LEU A 53 4.39 3.93 -4.59
CA LEU A 53 3.83 5.28 -4.46
C LEU A 53 4.91 6.36 -4.58
N ALA A 54 6.10 6.14 -4.01
CA ALA A 54 7.21 7.07 -4.15
C ALA A 54 7.66 7.22 -5.61
N ARG A 55 7.61 6.14 -6.39
CA ARG A 55 7.92 6.14 -7.83
C ARG A 55 6.85 6.79 -8.69
N LEU A 56 5.57 6.56 -8.38
CA LEU A 56 4.45 7.05 -9.19
C LEU A 56 4.07 8.52 -8.91
N ARG A 57 4.26 9.01 -7.68
CA ARG A 57 3.90 10.40 -7.29
C ARG A 57 4.58 11.49 -8.15
N PRO A 58 5.89 11.41 -8.46
CA PRO A 58 6.56 12.39 -9.33
C PRO A 58 6.02 12.35 -10.76
N LEU A 59 5.73 11.17 -11.31
CA LEU A 59 5.23 11.01 -12.67
C LEU A 59 3.89 11.72 -12.86
N ARG A 60 2.99 11.65 -11.87
CA ARG A 60 1.73 12.41 -11.89
C ARG A 60 1.92 13.93 -11.81
N ARG A 61 2.97 14.43 -11.16
CA ARG A 61 3.22 15.88 -11.10
C ARG A 61 3.76 16.45 -12.42
N ALA A 62 4.31 15.60 -13.28
CA ALA A 62 4.91 15.98 -14.56
C ALA A 62 3.94 15.85 -15.75
N ALA A 63 2.81 15.16 -15.58
CA ALA A 63 1.73 15.01 -16.54
C ALA A 63 0.65 16.08 -16.33
#